data_AF-A0A0P7L7P7-F1
#
_entry.id   AF-A0A0P7L7P7-F1
#
_cell.length_a   1.000
_cell.length_b   1.000
_cell.length_c   1.000
_cell.angle_alpha   90.00
_cell.angle_beta   90.00
_cell.angle_gamma   90.00
#
_symmetry.space_group_name_H-M   'P 1'
#
loop_
_entity.id
_entity.type
_entity.pdbx_description
1 polymer ?
#
loop_
_entity_poly.entity_id
_entity_poly.type
_entity_poly.pdbx_seq_one_letter_code
_entity_poly.pdbx_strand_id
1 'polypeptide(L)' 'MRFIITLHGLRHTHCTILLNQGMNVKVISERLGNTPDMIYKVYGHVLKEMETESVSLFSNSLQVAAARTGAVH' A
#
# COMPACT_ATOMS: atom_id res chain seq x y z
N MET A 1 -1.04 16.47 -17.63
CA MET A 1 0.02 15.44 -17.46
C MET A 1 -0.21 14.37 -18.52
N ARG A 2 0.64 14.27 -19.55
CA ARG A 2 0.45 13.32 -20.67
C ARG A 2 0.98 11.95 -20.24
N PHE A 3 0.09 10.99 -19.94
CA PHE A 3 0.49 9.59 -19.75
C PHE A 3 0.88 9.01 -21.11
N ILE A 4 2.17 9.11 -21.45
CA ILE A 4 2.75 8.42 -22.59
C ILE A 4 3.08 7.01 -22.12
N ILE A 5 2.54 5.98 -22.79
CA ILE A 5 2.90 4.58 -22.56
C ILE A 5 4.38 4.40 -22.92
N THR A 6 5.24 4.67 -21.95
CA THR A 6 6.69 4.50 -22.01
C THR A 6 7.07 3.40 -21.03
N LEU A 7 8.25 2.79 -21.21
CA LEU A 7 8.81 1.83 -20.23
C LEU A 7 8.86 2.44 -18.81
N HIS A 8 9.07 3.75 -18.71
CA HIS A 8 9.02 4.48 -17.45
C HIS A 8 7.62 4.50 -16.83
N GLY A 9 6.57 4.75 -17.63
CA GLY A 9 5.18 4.67 -17.19
C GLY A 9 4.79 3.27 -16.70
N LEU A 10 5.21 2.22 -17.42
CA LEU A 10 5.00 0.84 -16.99
C LEU A 10 5.69 0.54 -15.66
N ARG A 11 6.91 1.03 -15.45
CA ARG A 11 7.63 0.89 -14.17
C ARG A 11 6.85 1.54 -13.02
N HIS A 12 6.25 2.71 -13.24
CA HIS A 12 5.39 3.37 -12.24
C HIS A 12 4.15 2.54 -11.94
N THR A 13 3.43 2.09 -12.97
CA THR A 13 2.25 1.23 -12.80
C THR A 13 2.61 -0.06 -12.05
N HIS A 14 3.74 -0.69 -12.38
CA HIS A 14 4.21 -1.89 -11.69
C HIS A 14 4.47 -1.62 -10.19
N CYS A 15 5.13 -0.52 -9.86
CA CYS A 15 5.38 -0.15 -8.46
C CYS A 15 4.08 0.10 -7.69
N THR A 16 3.15 0.87 -8.26
CA THR A 16 1.85 1.15 -7.62
C THR A 16 1.03 -0.12 -7.39
N ILE A 17 1.01 -1.06 -8.35
CA ILE A 17 0.32 -2.35 -8.17
C ILE A 17 0.91 -3.13 -7.00
N LEU A 18 2.25 -3.22 -6.91
CA LEU A 18 2.90 -3.95 -5.81
C LEU A 18 2.63 -3.30 -4.46
N LEU A 19 2.66 -1.96 -4.39
CA LEU A 19 2.34 -1.22 -3.17
C LEU A 19 0.90 -1.48 -2.71
N ASN A 20 -0.07 -1.38 -3.62
CA ASN A 20 -1.48 -1.65 -3.32
C ASN A 20 -1.76 -3.09 -2.87
N GLN A 21 -0.90 -4.04 -3.24
CA GLN A 21 -0.97 -5.42 -2.75
C GLN A 21 -0.36 -5.60 -1.35
N GLY A 22 0.07 -4.51 -0.69
CA GLY A 22 0.70 -4.55 0.63
C GLY A 22 2.12 -5.14 0.62
N MET A 23 2.77 -5.21 -0.54
CA MET A 23 4.14 -5.73 -0.63
C MET A 23 5.12 -4.82 0.11
N ASN A 24 6.15 -5.43 0.70
CA ASN A 24 7.16 -4.69 1.46
C ASN A 24 7.97 -3.76 0.55
N VAL A 25 8.07 -2.47 0.93
CA VAL A 25 8.79 -1.43 0.18
C VAL A 25 10.25 -1.81 -0.11
N LYS A 26 10.94 -2.50 0.81
CA LYS A 26 12.29 -3.01 0.60
C LYS A 26 12.35 -3.99 -0.57
N VAL A 27 11.44 -4.95 -0.62
CA VAL A 27 11.35 -5.96 -1.69
C VAL A 27 11.03 -5.29 -3.03
N ILE A 28 10.11 -4.33 -3.05
CA ILE A 28 9.75 -3.58 -4.26
C ILE A 28 10.97 -2.78 -4.75
N SER A 29 11.71 -2.15 -3.84
CA SER A 29 12.91 -1.38 -4.17
C SER A 29 14.02 -2.25 -4.77
N GLU A 30 14.29 -3.42 -4.19
CA GLU A 30 15.25 -4.39 -4.72
C GLU A 30 14.83 -4.89 -6.11
N ARG A 31 13.55 -5.20 -6.31
CA ARG A 31 12.99 -5.66 -7.59
C ARG A 31 13.13 -4.62 -8.71
N LEU A 32 12.98 -3.35 -8.37
CA LEU A 32 13.07 -2.24 -9.34
C LEU A 32 14.51 -1.73 -9.50
N GLY A 33 15.46 -2.21 -8.68
CA GLY A 33 16.84 -1.71 -8.63
C GLY A 33 16.96 -0.29 -8.07
N ASN A 34 16.18 0.05 -7.04
CA ASN A 34 16.18 1.37 -6.40
C ASN A 34 16.32 1.26 -4.88
N THR A 35 16.38 2.40 -4.22
CA THR A 35 16.37 2.47 -2.75
C THR A 35 14.94 2.58 -2.23
N PRO A 36 14.67 2.08 -1.00
CA PRO A 36 13.39 2.30 -0.33
C PRO A 36 13.02 3.78 -0.23
N ASP A 37 14.01 4.64 0.06
CA ASP A 37 13.85 6.09 0.15
C ASP A 37 13.28 6.70 -1.15
N MET A 38 13.76 6.24 -2.31
CA MET A 38 13.20 6.67 -3.59
C MET A 38 11.72 6.29 -3.71
N ILE A 39 11.34 5.08 -3.28
CA ILE A 39 9.94 4.64 -3.35
C ILE A 39 9.06 5.49 -2.43
N TYR A 40 9.50 5.74 -1.19
CA TYR A 40 8.77 6.62 -0.27
C TYR A 40 8.59 8.03 -0.84
N LYS A 41 9.62 8.57 -1.47
CA LYS A 41 9.59 9.91 -2.07
C LYS A 41 8.66 10.00 -3.29
N VAL A 42 8.67 8.98 -4.15
CA VAL A 42 7.92 9.00 -5.43
C VAL A 42 6.48 8.53 -5.27
N TYR A 43 6.23 7.53 -4.43
CA TYR A 43 4.93 6.87 -4.26
C TYR A 43 4.32 7.08 -2.87
N GLY A 44 4.83 8.03 -2.09
CA GLY A 44 4.36 8.29 -0.71
C GLY A 44 2.86 8.58 -0.60
N HIS A 45 2.22 9.10 -1.66
CA HIS A 45 0.76 9.29 -1.70
C HIS A 45 0.00 7.95 -1.62
N VAL A 46 0.46 6.93 -2.35
CA VAL A 46 -0.13 5.57 -2.34
C VAL A 46 -0.03 4.97 -0.94
N LEU A 47 1.13 5.13 -0.30
CA LEU A 47 1.36 4.63 1.05
C LEU A 47 0.46 5.29 2.10
N LYS A 48 0.18 6.60 1.95
CA LYS A 48 -0.74 7.33 2.84
C LYS A 48 -2.18 6.86 2.70
N GLU A 49 -2.61 6.52 1.48
CA GLU A 49 -3.92 5.93 1.23
C GLU A 49 -4.04 4.57 1.93
N MET A 50 -3.02 3.71 1.78
CA MET A 50 -2.95 2.40 2.46
C MET A 50 -2.91 2.50 3.99
N GLU A 51 -2.23 3.51 4.55
CA GLU A 51 -2.21 3.77 5.98
C GLU A 51 -3.62 4.09 6.50
N THR A 52 -4.35 4.94 5.77
CA THR A 52 -5.74 5.28 6.10
C THR A 52 -6.64 4.05 6.07
N GLU A 53 -6.51 3.22 5.03
CA GLU A 53 -7.25 1.96 4.90
C GLU A 53 -6.92 0.99 6.06
N SER A 54 -5.64 0.89 6.44
CA SER A 54 -5.20 0.04 7.54
C SER A 54 -5.85 0.42 8.88
N VAL A 55 -6.00 1.71 9.16
CA VAL A 55 -6.69 2.21 10.36
C VAL A 55 -8.17 1.82 10.35
N SER A 56 -8.83 1.94 9.20
CA SER A 56 -10.23 1.51 9.05
C SER A 56 -10.40 0.01 9.23
N LEU A 57 -9.52 -0.81 8.63
CA LEU A 57 -9.54 -2.26 8.77
C LEU A 57 -9.30 -2.71 10.21
N PHE A 58 -8.39 -2.06 10.92
CA PHE A 58 -8.14 -2.31 12.33
C PHE A 58 -9.37 -2.00 13.19
N SER A 59 -9.99 -0.84 12.97
CA SER A 59 -11.20 -0.42 13.68
C SER A 59 -12.36 -1.40 13.47
N ASN A 60 -12.57 -1.86 12.23
CA ASN A 60 -13.58 -2.86 11.89
C ASN A 60 -13.29 -4.21 12.57
N SER A 61 -12.03 -4.64 12.59
CA SER A 61 -11.62 -5.89 13.23
C SER A 61 -11.90 -5.87 14.73
N LEU A 62 -11.67 -4.74 15.41
CA LEU A 62 -12.01 -4.55 16.82
C LEU A 62 -13.52 -4.61 17.07
N GLN A 63 -14.34 -3.98 16.22
CA GLN A 63 -15.80 -4.02 16.35
C GLN A 63 -16.35 -5.44 16.19
N VAL A 64 -15.85 -6.19 15.19
CA VAL A 64 -16.23 -7.60 14.99
C VAL A 64 -15.84 -8.45 16.20
N ALA A 65 -14.64 -8.24 16.75
CA ALA A 65 -14.20 -8.94 17.95
C ALA A 65 -15.09 -8.61 19.16
N ALA A 66 -15.43 -7.34 19.37
CA ALA A 66 -16.33 -6.88 20.44
C ALA A 66 -17.76 -7.42 20.30
N ALA A 67 -18.30 -7.47 19.07
CA ALA A 67 -19.62 -8.05 18.81
C ALA A 67 -19.66 -9.56 19.10
N ARG A 68 -18.55 -10.28 18.87
CA ARG A 68 -18.43 -11.71 19.19
C ARG A 68 -18.32 -11.96 20.70
N THR A 69 -17.61 -11.12 21.44
CA THR A 69 -17.49 -11.27 22.89
C THR A 69 -18.77 -10.88 23.64
N GLY A 70 -19.56 -9.94 23.10
CA GLY A 70 -20.86 -9.55 23.68
C GLY A 70 -21.99 -10.58 23.52
N ALA A 71 -21.83 -11.62 22.69
CA ALA A 71 -22.82 -12.69 22.50
C ALA A 71 -22.59 -13.92 23.41
N VAL A 72 -21.53 -13.91 24.23
CA VAL A 72 -21.15 -15.04 25.11
C VAL A 72 -21.52 -14.77 26.58
N HIS A 73 -22.33 -13.74 26.85
CA HIS A 73 -22.93 -13.50 28.17
C HIS A 73 -24.42 -13.25 28.08
#